data_AF-A0A2V9KZT7-F1
#
_entry.id   AF-A0A2V9KZT7-F1
#
_cell.length_a   1.000
_cell.length_b   1.000
_cell.length_c   1.000
_cell.angle_alpha   90.00
_cell.angle_beta   90.00
_cell.angle_gamma   90.00
#
_symmetry.space_group_name_H-M   'P 1'
#
loop_
_entity.id
_entity.type
_entity.pdbx_description
1 polymer ?
#
loop_
_entity_poly.entity_id
_entity_poly.type
_entity_poly.pdbx_seq_one_letter_code
_entity_poly.pdbx_strand_id
1 'polypeptide(L)'
;MVKSAALIVFALGLTALNWAEMSQELVGLINFESLLLLWVTVLLVVTLHEFAHGLTCKHFGGHVHEVGFLLIYFQPAFYCNVSDAWLFPEKSKRLWVTFAGAYFEMFLWALSTVIWRLTDFDTTLNHLALVVTATSAVKSLFNLNPLIKLDGYYVLSDYL
;
A
#
# COMPACT_ATOMS: atom_id res chain seq x y z
N MET A 1 13.97 -6.53 4.99
CA MET A 1 12.73 -7.28 5.22
C MET A 1 12.42 -7.57 6.69
N VAL A 2 13.36 -8.11 7.49
CA VAL A 2 13.07 -8.43 8.91
C VAL A 2 12.62 -7.20 9.72
N LYS A 3 13.31 -6.07 9.57
CA LYS A 3 12.96 -4.82 10.28
C LYS A 3 11.58 -4.29 9.89
N SER A 4 11.25 -4.28 8.59
CA SER A 4 9.96 -3.81 8.09
C SER A 4 8.81 -4.76 8.48
N ALA A 5 9.05 -6.08 8.49
CA ALA A 5 8.07 -7.04 9.00
C ALA A 5 7.81 -6.86 10.51
N ALA A 6 8.87 -6.66 11.31
CA ALA A 6 8.73 -6.37 12.74
C ALA A 6 7.93 -5.07 12.98
N LEU A 7 8.15 -4.04 12.16
CA LEU A 7 7.38 -2.80 12.22
C LEU A 7 5.90 -3.03 11.91
N ILE A 8 5.58 -3.82 10.89
CA ILE A 8 4.18 -4.16 10.55
C ILE A 8 3.50 -4.89 11.71
N VAL A 9 4.18 -5.88 12.31
CA VAL A 9 3.64 -6.60 13.48
C VAL A 9 3.46 -5.67 14.69
N PHE A 10 4.42 -4.76 14.92
CA PHE A 10 4.30 -3.77 15.99
C PHE A 10 3.12 -2.82 15.75
N ALA A 11 2.95 -2.32 14.53
CA ALA A 11 1.82 -1.47 14.16
C ALA A 11 0.48 -2.20 14.30
N LEU A 12 0.40 -3.50 13.98
CA LEU A 12 -0.81 -4.31 14.27
C LEU A 12 -1.14 -4.31 15.75
N GLY A 13 -0.13 -4.45 16.61
CA GLY A 13 -0.30 -4.31 18.07
C GLY A 13 -0.81 -2.93 18.46
N LEU A 14 -0.22 -1.85 17.94
CA LEU A 14 -0.66 -0.48 18.21
C LEU A 14 -2.10 -0.25 17.77
N THR A 15 -2.45 -0.64 16.55
CA THR A 15 -3.81 -0.51 16.02
C THR A 15 -4.82 -1.28 16.85
N ALA A 16 -4.50 -2.50 17.30
CA ALA A 16 -5.39 -3.29 18.13
C ALA A 16 -5.57 -2.68 19.53
N LEU A 17 -4.50 -2.20 20.15
CA LEU A 17 -4.54 -1.60 21.50
C LEU A 17 -5.23 -0.24 21.52
N ASN A 18 -5.11 0.53 20.44
CA ASN A 18 -5.67 1.88 20.31
C ASN A 18 -6.88 1.95 19.36
N TRP A 19 -7.56 0.82 19.12
CA TRP A 19 -8.64 0.74 18.13
C TRP A 19 -9.77 1.75 18.39
N ALA A 20 -10.20 1.90 19.65
CA ALA A 20 -11.28 2.79 20.02
C ALA A 20 -10.94 4.26 19.69
N GLU A 21 -9.76 4.72 20.11
CA GLU A 21 -9.22 6.06 19.83
C GLU A 21 -9.12 6.31 18.33
N MET A 22 -8.39 5.43 17.61
CA MET A 22 -8.21 5.55 16.16
C MET A 22 -9.56 5.56 15.42
N SER A 23 -10.51 4.71 15.82
CA SER A 23 -11.84 4.67 15.19
C SER A 23 -12.63 5.96 15.34
N GLN A 24 -12.50 6.66 16.48
CA GLN A 24 -13.14 7.95 16.70
C GLN A 24 -12.52 9.04 15.84
N GLU A 25 -11.19 9.07 15.73
CA GLU A 25 -10.50 10.04 14.88
C GLU A 25 -10.77 9.81 13.39
N LEU A 26 -10.88 8.55 12.96
CA LEU A 26 -11.23 8.20 11.58
C LEU A 26 -12.60 8.73 11.16
N VAL A 27 -13.57 8.79 12.08
CA VAL A 27 -14.87 9.44 11.81
C VAL A 27 -14.69 10.94 11.58
N GLY A 28 -13.73 11.56 12.26
CA GLY A 28 -13.35 12.96 12.06
C GLY A 28 -12.85 13.27 10.65
N LEU A 29 -12.30 12.28 9.93
CA LEU A 29 -11.86 12.44 8.54
C LEU A 29 -13.01 12.54 7.53
N ILE A 30 -14.27 12.29 7.93
CA ILE A 30 -15.44 12.36 7.05
C ILE A 30 -15.89 13.81 6.90
N ASN A 31 -15.04 14.64 6.29
CA ASN A 31 -15.31 16.05 6.00
C ASN A 31 -14.74 16.43 4.61
N PHE A 32 -15.22 17.55 4.05
CA PHE A 32 -14.83 17.98 2.70
C PHE A 32 -13.35 18.35 2.57
N GLU A 33 -12.73 18.89 3.62
CA GLU A 33 -11.32 19.27 3.61
C GLU A 33 -10.41 18.03 3.52
N SER A 34 -10.78 16.99 4.26
CA SER A 34 -10.08 15.70 4.27
C SER A 34 -10.27 14.93 2.96
N LEU A 35 -11.34 15.19 2.21
CA LEU A 35 -11.60 14.49 0.95
C LEU A 35 -10.50 14.75 -0.10
N LEU A 36 -10.08 16.01 -0.27
CA LEU A 36 -9.00 16.35 -1.20
C LEU A 36 -7.69 15.70 -0.76
N LEU A 37 -7.40 15.72 0.55
CA LEU A 37 -6.20 15.13 1.11
C LEU A 37 -6.18 13.61 0.94
N LEU A 38 -7.31 12.94 1.19
CA LEU A 38 -7.49 11.51 0.94
C LEU A 38 -7.25 11.18 -0.53
N TRP A 39 -7.82 11.96 -1.45
CA TRP A 39 -7.67 11.73 -2.89
C TRP A 39 -6.20 11.84 -3.34
N VAL A 40 -5.50 12.91 -2.94
CA VAL A 40 -4.07 13.08 -3.23
C VAL A 40 -3.24 11.97 -2.60
N THR A 41 -3.56 11.57 -1.37
CA THR A 41 -2.86 10.49 -0.66
C THR A 41 -3.03 9.17 -1.39
N VAL A 42 -4.25 8.81 -1.79
CA VAL A 42 -4.51 7.57 -2.56
C VAL A 42 -3.69 7.55 -3.85
N LEU A 43 -3.64 8.66 -4.59
CA LEU A 43 -2.82 8.76 -5.80
C LEU A 43 -1.35 8.48 -5.54
N LEU A 44 -0.77 9.14 -4.53
CA LEU A 44 0.63 8.94 -4.15
C LEU A 44 0.90 7.51 -3.71
N VAL A 45 0.02 6.92 -2.89
CA VAL A 45 0.15 5.53 -2.44
C VAL A 45 0.07 4.56 -3.62
N VAL A 46 -0.83 4.78 -4.59
CA VAL A 46 -0.89 3.98 -5.83
C VAL A 46 0.41 4.12 -6.63
N THR A 47 0.93 5.33 -6.83
CA THR A 47 2.19 5.51 -7.57
C THR A 47 3.35 4.77 -6.90
N LEU A 48 3.47 4.87 -5.58
CA LEU A 48 4.53 4.20 -4.83
C LEU A 48 4.36 2.67 -4.81
N HIS A 49 3.13 2.18 -4.79
CA HIS A 49 2.79 0.76 -4.93
C HIS A 49 3.29 0.21 -6.28
N GLU A 50 2.99 0.89 -7.39
CA GLU A 50 3.47 0.51 -8.72
C GLU A 50 5.00 0.56 -8.83
N PHE A 51 5.64 1.55 -8.20
CA PHE A 51 7.09 1.60 -8.11
C PHE A 51 7.67 0.43 -7.31
N ALA A 52 6.99 -0.07 -6.28
CA ALA A 52 7.46 -1.23 -5.53
C ALA A 52 7.52 -2.49 -6.42
N HIS A 53 6.53 -2.71 -7.29
CA HIS A 53 6.60 -3.76 -8.32
C HIS A 53 7.79 -3.56 -9.26
N GLY A 54 7.91 -2.35 -9.83
CA GLY A 54 8.96 -2.01 -10.79
C GLY A 54 10.38 -2.18 -10.23
N LEU A 55 10.63 -1.66 -9.02
CA LEU A 55 11.90 -1.77 -8.33
C LEU A 55 12.25 -3.23 -8.01
N THR A 56 11.25 -4.03 -7.61
CA THR A 56 11.45 -5.46 -7.33
C THR A 56 11.73 -6.25 -8.61
N CYS A 57 11.03 -5.95 -9.70
CA CYS A 57 11.31 -6.53 -11.02
C CYS A 57 12.75 -6.23 -11.46
N LYS A 58 13.17 -4.97 -11.35
CA LYS A 58 14.54 -4.55 -11.67
C LYS A 58 15.58 -5.20 -10.76
N HIS A 59 15.28 -5.36 -9.47
CA HIS A 59 16.16 -6.04 -8.52
C HIS A 59 16.45 -7.50 -8.92
N PHE A 60 15.47 -8.19 -9.50
CA PHE A 60 15.63 -9.56 -9.97
C PHE A 60 16.15 -9.70 -11.41
N GLY A 61 16.48 -8.58 -12.06
CA GLY A 61 17.08 -8.54 -13.40
C GLY A 61 16.09 -8.35 -14.56
N GLY A 62 14.81 -8.08 -14.27
CA GLY A 62 13.83 -7.70 -15.29
C GLY A 62 13.91 -6.22 -15.65
N HIS A 63 13.34 -5.85 -16.79
CA HIS A 63 13.28 -4.47 -17.26
C HIS A 63 11.87 -3.90 -17.07
N VAL A 64 11.82 -2.65 -16.58
CA VAL A 64 10.59 -1.85 -16.55
C VAL A 64 10.55 -1.05 -17.84
N HIS A 65 9.67 -1.42 -18.75
CA HIS A 65 9.60 -0.85 -20.09
C HIS A 65 8.90 0.51 -20.12
N GLU A 66 7.86 0.64 -19.30
CA GLU A 66 7.03 1.83 -19.23
C GLU A 66 6.49 2.00 -17.81
N VAL A 67 6.39 3.26 -17.40
CA VAL A 67 5.61 3.69 -16.24
C VAL A 67 4.66 4.75 -16.76
N GLY A 68 3.38 4.59 -16.49
CA GLY A 68 2.37 5.42 -17.10
C GLY A 68 1.20 5.70 -16.17
N PHE A 69 0.25 6.41 -16.77
CA PHE A 69 -0.99 6.82 -16.16
C PHE A 69 -2.13 6.42 -17.07
N LEU A 70 -3.16 5.83 -16.49
CA LEU A 70 -4.39 5.40 -17.12
C LEU A 70 -5.56 6.06 -16.41
N LEU A 71 -6.63 6.32 -17.14
CA LEU A 71 -7.88 6.81 -16.57
C LEU A 71 -8.96 5.74 -16.76
N ILE A 72 -9.16 4.91 -15.74
CA ILE A 72 -10.12 3.81 -15.78
C ILE A 72 -11.43 4.32 -15.17
N TYR A 73 -12.48 4.50 -15.98
CA TYR A 73 -13.77 5.06 -15.53
C TYR A 73 -13.66 6.41 -14.79
N PHE A 74 -12.82 7.33 -15.29
CA PHE A 74 -12.47 8.60 -14.62
C PHE A 74 -11.71 8.46 -13.30
N GLN A 75 -11.32 7.24 -12.92
CA GLN A 75 -10.42 7.02 -11.81
C GLN A 75 -8.97 7.00 -12.31
N PRO A 76 -8.13 7.91 -11.81
CA PRO A 76 -6.70 7.88 -12.10
C PRO A 76 -6.07 6.57 -11.59
N ALA A 77 -5.34 5.88 -12.45
CA ALA A 77 -4.60 4.66 -12.14
C ALA A 77 -3.17 4.81 -12.68
N PHE A 78 -2.18 4.60 -11.82
CA PHE A 78 -0.79 4.48 -12.27
C PHE A 78 -0.52 3.02 -12.59
N TYR A 79 0.42 2.76 -13.49
CA TYR A 79 0.89 1.41 -13.76
C TYR A 79 2.39 1.39 -14.03
N CYS A 80 3.02 0.30 -13.64
CA CYS A 80 4.40 -0.03 -13.96
C CYS A 80 4.44 -1.33 -14.75
N ASN A 81 4.89 -1.30 -16.00
CA ASN A 81 4.94 -2.52 -16.81
C ASN A 81 6.11 -3.40 -16.37
N VAL A 82 5.76 -4.42 -15.58
CA VAL A 82 6.64 -5.46 -15.06
C VAL A 82 6.47 -6.79 -15.80
N SER A 83 6.11 -6.77 -17.09
CA SER A 83 5.86 -7.98 -17.88
C SER A 83 7.07 -8.93 -17.94
N ASP A 84 8.28 -8.41 -17.78
CA ASP A 84 9.50 -9.22 -17.68
C ASP A 84 9.50 -10.20 -16.51
N ALA A 85 8.73 -9.92 -15.44
CA ALA A 85 8.62 -10.82 -14.29
C ALA A 85 8.11 -12.21 -14.69
N TRP A 86 7.26 -12.32 -15.72
CA TRP A 86 6.77 -13.60 -16.23
C TRP A 86 7.88 -14.48 -16.81
N LEU A 87 9.00 -13.89 -17.23
CA LEU A 87 10.14 -14.60 -17.81
C LEU A 87 11.10 -15.16 -16.75
N PHE A 88 10.91 -14.82 -15.47
CA PHE A 88 11.79 -15.32 -14.41
C PHE A 88 11.59 -16.84 -14.22
N PRO A 89 12.69 -17.64 -14.24
CA PRO A 89 12.59 -19.08 -14.06
C PRO A 89 12.17 -19.43 -12.63
N GLU A 90 12.61 -18.65 -11.63
CA GLU A 90 12.26 -18.90 -10.24
C GLU A 90 10.87 -18.32 -9.88
N LYS A 91 9.95 -19.21 -9.51
CA LYS A 91 8.59 -18.87 -9.03
C LYS A 91 8.61 -17.87 -7.88
N SER A 92 9.57 -17.98 -6.95
CA SER A 92 9.71 -17.07 -5.83
C SER A 92 9.95 -15.62 -6.26
N LYS A 93 10.73 -15.38 -7.32
CA LYS A 93 10.98 -14.02 -7.83
C LYS A 93 9.72 -13.41 -8.43
N ARG A 94 8.95 -14.22 -9.18
CA ARG A 94 7.65 -13.80 -9.74
C ARG A 94 6.68 -13.38 -8.64
N LEU A 95 6.52 -14.25 -7.63
CA LEU A 95 5.67 -13.98 -6.46
C LEU A 95 6.12 -12.72 -5.71
N TRP A 96 7.43 -12.50 -5.57
CA TRP A 96 7.94 -11.29 -4.93
C TRP A 96 7.65 -10.02 -5.72
N VAL A 97 7.76 -10.05 -7.06
CA VAL A 97 7.37 -8.90 -7.88
C VAL A 97 5.89 -8.60 -7.68
N THR A 98 5.02 -9.60 -7.79
CA THR A 98 3.55 -9.44 -7.63
C THR A 98 3.17 -9.02 -6.21
N PHE A 99 3.89 -9.45 -5.17
CA PHE A 99 3.58 -9.10 -3.78
C PHE A 99 4.19 -7.75 -3.33
N ALA A 100 5.13 -7.19 -4.08
CA ALA A 100 5.90 -6.02 -3.66
C ALA A 100 5.02 -4.78 -3.40
N GLY A 101 4.01 -4.54 -4.24
CA GLY A 101 3.06 -3.44 -4.10
C GLY A 101 2.31 -3.52 -2.77
N ALA A 102 1.57 -4.61 -2.56
CA ALA A 102 0.87 -4.85 -1.30
C ALA A 102 1.79 -4.83 -0.06
N TYR A 103 3.01 -5.38 -0.16
CA TYR A 103 3.98 -5.32 0.94
C TYR A 103 4.39 -3.90 1.28
N PHE A 104 4.62 -3.06 0.26
CA PHE A 104 4.95 -1.66 0.45
C PHE A 104 3.79 -0.88 1.11
N GLU A 105 2.54 -1.15 0.73
CA GLU A 105 1.37 -0.53 1.36
C GLU A 105 1.26 -0.88 2.85
N MET A 106 1.49 -2.15 3.21
CA MET A 106 1.53 -2.57 4.61
C MET A 106 2.66 -1.90 5.38
N PHE A 107 3.84 -1.75 4.77
CA PHE A 107 4.95 -1.02 5.39
C PHE A 107 4.62 0.45 5.62
N LEU A 108 4.00 1.11 4.63
CA LEU A 108 3.60 2.51 4.74
C LEU A 108 2.52 2.71 5.81
N TRP A 109 1.52 1.83 5.85
CA TRP A 109 0.51 1.77 6.92
C TRP A 109 1.15 1.62 8.30
N ALA A 110 2.16 0.76 8.43
CA ALA A 110 2.82 0.53 9.70
C ALA A 110 3.60 1.77 10.16
N LEU A 111 4.31 2.41 9.23
CA LEU A 111 5.04 3.65 9.51
C LEU A 111 4.10 4.79 9.91
N SER A 112 3.00 4.97 9.18
CA SER A 112 2.02 6.02 9.48
C SER A 112 1.29 5.77 10.80
N THR A 113 1.00 4.51 11.15
CA THR A 113 0.41 4.16 12.46
C THR A 113 1.33 4.54 13.61
N VAL A 114 2.64 4.29 13.47
CA VAL A 114 3.63 4.69 14.49
C VAL A 114 3.73 6.22 14.57
N ILE A 115 3.76 6.92 13.44
CA ILE A 115 3.80 8.39 13.43
C ILE A 115 2.55 8.96 14.09
N TRP A 116 1.37 8.45 13.76
CA TRP A 116 0.11 8.83 14.38
C TRP A 116 0.21 8.68 15.91
N ARG A 117 0.72 7.55 16.40
CA ARG A 117 0.83 7.32 17.85
C ARG A 117 1.86 8.22 18.55
N LEU A 118 2.89 8.67 17.84
CA LEU A 118 3.96 9.50 18.40
C LEU A 118 3.71 11.00 18.29
N THR A 119 2.62 11.41 17.63
CA THR A 119 2.32 12.81 17.37
C THR A 119 1.12 13.26 18.18
N ASP A 120 1.14 14.52 18.63
CA ASP A 120 0.05 15.08 19.40
C ASP A 120 -1.22 15.16 18.54
N PHE A 121 -2.35 14.90 19.20
CA PHE A 121 -3.68 15.05 18.62
C PHE A 121 -3.86 16.46 18.03
N ASP A 122 -4.61 16.55 16.93
CA ASP A 122 -4.93 17.79 16.21
C ASP A 122 -3.75 18.49 15.53
N THR A 123 -2.57 17.86 15.49
CA THR A 123 -1.45 18.35 14.65
C THR A 123 -1.64 17.95 13.19
N THR A 124 -1.19 18.79 12.26
CA THR A 124 -1.24 18.47 10.81
C THR A 124 -0.53 17.16 10.48
N LEU A 125 0.57 16.85 11.18
CA LEU A 125 1.31 15.60 10.98
C LEU A 125 0.50 14.38 11.46
N ASN A 126 -0.14 14.48 12.63
CA ASN A 126 -1.01 13.42 13.14
C ASN A 126 -2.16 13.14 12.16
N HIS A 127 -2.82 14.20 11.68
CA HIS A 127 -3.90 14.10 10.71
C HIS A 127 -3.44 13.44 9.39
N LEU A 128 -2.29 13.85 8.85
CA LEU A 128 -1.71 13.23 7.65
C LEU A 128 -1.38 11.74 7.88
N ALA A 129 -0.80 11.42 9.04
CA ALA A 129 -0.50 10.04 9.40
C ALA A 129 -1.76 9.18 9.49
N LEU A 130 -2.86 9.72 10.04
CA LEU A 130 -4.14 9.04 10.11
C LEU A 130 -4.75 8.79 8.72
N VAL A 131 -4.69 9.79 7.82
CA VAL A 131 -5.14 9.66 6.42
C VAL A 131 -4.35 8.57 5.69
N VAL A 132 -3.01 8.57 5.80
CA VAL A 132 -2.17 7.53 5.19
C VAL A 132 -2.48 6.16 5.80
N THR A 133 -2.66 6.08 7.11
CA THR A 133 -3.04 4.83 7.80
C THR A 133 -4.38 4.30 7.28
N ALA A 134 -5.40 5.14 7.23
CA ALA A 134 -6.73 4.74 6.75
C ALA A 134 -6.69 4.24 5.30
N THR A 135 -6.08 5.03 4.42
CA THR A 135 -6.03 4.73 2.98
C THR A 135 -5.19 3.49 2.69
N SER A 136 -4.00 3.35 3.28
CA SER A 136 -3.14 2.17 3.10
C SER A 136 -3.75 0.91 3.70
N ALA A 137 -4.48 1.01 4.83
CA ALA A 137 -5.19 -0.14 5.40
C ALA A 137 -6.28 -0.64 4.45
N VAL A 138 -7.14 0.26 3.96
CA VAL A 138 -8.22 -0.09 3.02
C VAL A 138 -7.64 -0.68 1.74
N LYS A 139 -6.63 -0.03 1.13
CA LYS A 139 -5.99 -0.56 -0.09
C LYS A 139 -5.37 -1.93 0.13
N SER A 140 -4.65 -2.14 1.23
CA SER A 140 -4.04 -3.44 1.55
C SER A 140 -5.10 -4.54 1.65
N LEU A 141 -6.27 -4.26 2.26
CA LEU A 141 -7.38 -5.22 2.35
C LEU A 141 -7.95 -5.60 0.98
N PHE A 142 -8.09 -4.63 0.06
CA PHE A 142 -8.57 -4.90 -1.29
C PHE A 142 -7.50 -5.60 -2.13
N ASN A 143 -6.26 -5.12 -2.12
CA ASN A 143 -5.16 -5.68 -2.90
C ASN A 143 -4.82 -7.11 -2.48
N LEU A 144 -4.85 -7.44 -1.18
CA LEU A 144 -4.59 -8.80 -0.69
C LEU A 144 -5.81 -9.73 -0.75
N ASN A 145 -6.96 -9.27 -1.23
CA ASN A 145 -8.14 -10.12 -1.38
C ASN A 145 -7.97 -11.06 -2.57
N PRO A 146 -7.92 -12.39 -2.37
CA PRO A 146 -7.71 -13.36 -3.45
C PRO A 146 -8.92 -13.53 -4.37
N LEU A 147 -10.07 -12.91 -4.07
CA LEU A 147 -11.29 -13.00 -4.87
C LEU A 147 -11.39 -11.86 -5.90
N ILE A 148 -10.59 -10.80 -5.74
CA ILE A 148 -10.58 -9.63 -6.62
C ILE A 148 -9.30 -9.70 -7.45
N LYS A 149 -9.36 -9.43 -8.76
CA LYS A 149 -8.23 -9.49 -9.69
C LYS A 149 -7.19 -8.37 -9.46
N LEU A 150 -6.59 -8.38 -8.28
CA LEU A 150 -5.51 -7.52 -7.77
C LEU A 150 -4.33 -8.40 -7.32
N ASP A 151 -3.31 -7.81 -6.69
CA ASP A 151 -2.08 -8.49 -6.27
C ASP A 151 -2.32 -9.84 -5.60
N GLY A 152 -3.21 -9.93 -4.61
CA GLY A 152 -3.49 -11.14 -3.84
C GLY A 152 -4.05 -12.28 -4.70
N TYR A 153 -4.89 -11.96 -5.68
CA TYR A 153 -5.36 -12.94 -6.66
C TYR A 153 -4.22 -13.44 -7.54
N TYR A 154 -3.37 -12.55 -8.06
CA TYR A 154 -2.25 -12.93 -8.92
C TYR A 154 -1.15 -13.68 -8.14
N VAL A 155 -0.85 -13.29 -6.90
CA VAL A 155 0.06 -14.03 -6.01
C VAL A 155 -0.47 -15.45 -5.78
N LEU A 156 -1.77 -15.61 -5.50
CA LEU A 156 -2.36 -16.94 -5.32
C LEU A 156 -2.36 -17.74 -6.62
N SER A 157 -2.70 -17.12 -7.75
CA SER A 157 -2.72 -17.74 -9.07
C SER A 157 -1.33 -18.19 -9.53
N ASP A 158 -0.30 -17.38 -9.29
CA ASP A 158 1.10 -17.72 -9.59
C ASP A 158 1.63 -18.80 -8.63
N TYR A 159 1.08 -18.87 -7.41
CA TYR A 159 1.45 -19.84 -6.38
C TYR A 159 0.85 -21.23 -6.58
N LEU A 160 -0.36 -21.35 -7.13
CA LEU A 160 -0.95 -22.64 -7.50
C LEU A 160 -0.26 -23.24 -8.75
#